data_AF-A0A8X8KJJ2-F1
#
_entry.id   AF-A0A8X8KJJ2-F1
#
_cell.length_a   1.000
_cell.length_b   1.000
_cell.length_c   1.000
_cell.angle_alpha   90.00
_cell.angle_beta   90.00
_cell.angle_gamma   90.00
#
_symmetry.space_group_name_H-M   'P 1'
#
loop_
_entity.id
_entity.type
_entity.pdbx_description
1 polymer ?
#
loop_
_entity_poly.entity_id
_entity_poly.type
_entity_poly.pdbx_seq_one_letter_code
_entity_poly.pdbx_strand_id
1 'polypeptide(L)'
;MQDIAELEGRITAALDRIGKGVEALSEAPAEAGPLAAALDEERTANAQLAERLRAVKERDGARIAGLEAEVARLTGQLDVQGLEMQRLRQSTIQLREHLRALREAQESGLAEPGQLNKAMQAELEALRAARSSELAEMDAILAELTPLLSAATSPQEERADA
;
A
#
# COMPACT_ATOMS: atom_id res chain seq x y z
N MET A 1 70.92 -10.44 -58.68
CA MET A 1 70.75 -8.97 -58.66
C MET A 1 69.37 -8.54 -59.14
N GLN A 2 68.74 -9.23 -60.10
CA GLN A 2 67.35 -8.93 -60.54
C GLN A 2 66.30 -9.26 -59.46
N ASP A 3 66.46 -10.36 -58.71
CA ASP A 3 65.48 -10.77 -57.68
C ASP A 3 65.38 -9.77 -56.49
N ILE A 4 66.49 -9.10 -56.16
CA ILE A 4 66.53 -8.10 -55.08
C ILE A 4 65.76 -6.85 -55.49
N ALA A 5 65.94 -6.38 -56.73
CA ALA A 5 65.21 -5.23 -57.26
C ALA A 5 63.70 -5.49 -57.38
N GLU A 6 63.31 -6.73 -57.71
CA GLU A 6 61.90 -7.13 -57.74
C GLU A 6 61.27 -7.17 -56.34
N LEU A 7 62.00 -7.69 -55.35
CA LEU A 7 61.57 -7.68 -53.95
C LEU A 7 61.46 -6.25 -53.39
N GLU A 8 62.40 -5.37 -53.71
CA GLU A 8 62.37 -3.94 -53.34
C GLU A 8 61.16 -3.22 -53.95
N GLY A 9 60.86 -3.49 -55.23
CA GLY A 9 59.67 -2.94 -55.89
C GLY A 9 58.36 -3.42 -55.25
N ARG A 10 58.29 -4.71 -54.87
CA ARG A 10 57.13 -5.28 -54.18
C ARG A 10 56.96 -4.73 -52.76
N ILE A 11 58.06 -4.53 -52.02
CA ILE A 11 58.03 -3.93 -50.69
C ILE A 11 57.56 -2.48 -50.78
N THR A 12 58.08 -1.70 -51.73
CA THR A 12 57.67 -0.30 -51.93
C THR A 12 56.18 -0.20 -52.27
N ALA A 13 55.68 -1.06 -53.17
CA ALA A 13 54.25 -1.12 -53.49
C ALA A 13 53.38 -1.57 -52.31
N ALA A 14 53.88 -2.47 -51.46
CA ALA A 14 53.19 -2.89 -50.25
C ALA A 14 53.15 -1.77 -49.21
N LEU A 15 54.25 -1.04 -49.02
CA LEU A 15 54.34 0.10 -48.11
C LEU A 15 53.46 1.27 -48.58
N ASP A 16 53.41 1.56 -49.88
CA ASP A 16 52.48 2.57 -50.44
C ASP A 16 51.01 2.17 -50.23
N ARG A 17 50.70 0.88 -50.38
CA ARG A 17 49.35 0.35 -50.14
C ARG A 17 48.98 0.43 -48.65
N ILE A 18 49.94 0.14 -47.76
CA ILE A 18 49.77 0.29 -46.31
C ILE A 18 49.61 1.76 -45.95
N GLY A 19 50.44 2.66 -46.52
CA GLY A 19 50.35 4.11 -46.32
C GLY A 19 48.97 4.65 -46.70
N LYS A 20 48.49 4.31 -47.91
CA LYS A 20 47.13 4.66 -48.37
C LYS A 20 46.04 4.04 -47.50
N GLY A 21 46.24 2.82 -47.01
CA GLY A 21 45.31 2.16 -46.09
C GLY A 21 45.24 2.80 -44.71
N VAL A 22 46.37 3.30 -44.19
CA VAL A 22 46.45 4.03 -42.92
C VAL A 22 45.86 5.43 -43.07
N GLU A 23 46.14 6.12 -44.17
CA GLU A 23 45.51 7.42 -44.49
C GLU A 23 43.98 7.26 -44.57
N ALA A 24 43.48 6.27 -45.30
CA ALA A 24 42.05 5.97 -45.38
C ALA A 24 41.41 5.57 -44.04
N LEU A 25 42.16 4.93 -43.13
CA LEU A 25 41.69 4.61 -41.78
C LEU A 25 41.70 5.84 -40.87
N SER A 26 42.62 6.79 -41.09
CA SER A 26 42.64 8.08 -40.38
C SER A 26 41.58 9.06 -40.90
N GLU A 27 41.23 8.94 -42.19
CA GLU A 27 40.12 9.66 -42.85
C GLU A 27 38.78 8.96 -42.66
N ALA A 28 38.74 7.76 -42.08
CA ALA A 28 37.51 7.11 -41.65
C ALA A 28 36.72 8.12 -40.80
N PRO A 29 35.45 8.39 -41.14
CA PRO A 29 34.83 9.65 -40.81
C PRO A 29 34.76 9.83 -39.29
N ALA A 30 34.88 11.08 -38.87
CA ALA A 30 34.73 11.58 -37.50
C ALA A 30 33.31 11.35 -36.90
N GLU A 31 32.58 10.33 -37.38
CA GLU A 31 31.28 9.86 -36.90
C GLU A 31 31.35 9.30 -35.47
N ALA A 32 32.54 8.90 -34.99
CA ALA A 32 32.74 8.49 -33.60
C ALA A 32 32.43 9.62 -32.58
N GLY A 33 32.65 10.88 -32.94
CA GLY A 33 32.34 12.05 -32.10
C GLY A 33 30.84 12.26 -31.86
N PRO A 34 30.00 12.42 -32.90
CA PRO A 34 28.57 12.58 -32.75
C PRO A 34 27.88 11.32 -32.19
N LEU A 35 28.38 10.12 -32.51
CA LEU A 35 27.87 8.88 -31.91
C LEU A 35 28.19 8.77 -30.41
N ALA A 36 29.38 9.20 -29.98
CA ALA A 36 29.73 9.24 -28.57
C ALA A 36 28.87 10.26 -27.80
N ALA A 37 28.63 11.44 -28.39
CA ALA A 37 27.75 12.45 -27.81
C ALA A 37 26.30 11.94 -27.67
N ALA A 38 25.76 11.28 -28.70
CA ALA A 38 24.43 10.67 -28.65
C ALA A 38 24.35 9.53 -27.61
N LEU A 39 25.40 8.72 -27.47
CA LEU A 39 25.47 7.67 -26.45
C LEU A 39 25.48 8.24 -25.03
N ASP A 40 26.22 9.32 -24.79
CA ASP A 40 26.24 9.99 -23.50
C ASP A 40 24.89 10.66 -23.20
N GLU A 41 24.25 11.29 -24.19
CA GLU A 41 22.89 11.84 -24.06
C GLU A 41 21.87 10.74 -23.69
N GLU A 42 21.86 9.61 -24.40
CA GLU A 42 21.02 8.45 -24.09
C GLU A 42 21.31 7.87 -22.70
N ARG A 43 22.58 7.80 -22.28
CA ARG A 43 22.94 7.37 -20.92
C ARG A 43 22.39 8.31 -19.86
N THR A 44 22.46 9.63 -20.07
CA THR A 44 21.88 10.60 -19.14
C THR A 44 20.35 10.49 -19.09
N ALA A 45 19.69 10.35 -20.24
CA ALA A 45 18.25 10.16 -20.31
C ALA A 45 17.82 8.86 -19.60
N ASN A 46 18.56 7.77 -19.82
CA ASN A 46 18.30 6.49 -19.15
C ASN A 46 18.48 6.58 -17.63
N ALA A 47 19.54 7.26 -17.16
CA ALA A 47 19.77 7.49 -15.73
C ALA A 47 18.61 8.28 -15.09
N GLN A 48 18.15 9.35 -15.75
CA GLN A 48 17.00 10.15 -15.28
C GLN A 48 15.70 9.33 -15.28
N LEU A 49 15.46 8.51 -16.30
CA LEU A 49 14.29 7.63 -16.34
C LEU A 49 14.35 6.54 -15.27
N ALA A 50 15.52 5.98 -15.00
CA ALA A 50 15.72 4.99 -13.94
C ALA A 50 15.45 5.59 -12.55
N GLU A 51 15.89 6.83 -12.31
CA GLU A 51 15.60 7.56 -11.08
C GLU A 51 14.11 7.87 -10.94
N ARG A 52 13.46 8.37 -12.00
CA ARG A 52 12.00 8.59 -12.02
C ARG A 52 11.23 7.31 -11.77
N LEU A 53 11.63 6.20 -12.39
CA LEU A 53 11.01 4.89 -12.18
C LEU A 53 11.18 4.42 -10.73
N ARG A 54 12.35 4.65 -10.13
CA ARG A 54 12.59 4.33 -8.72
C ARG A 54 11.67 5.15 -7.82
N ALA A 55 11.58 6.45 -8.03
CA ALA A 55 10.71 7.35 -7.26
C ALA A 55 9.23 6.96 -7.38
N VAL A 56 8.77 6.63 -8.59
CA VAL A 56 7.39 6.15 -8.81
C VAL A 56 7.15 4.82 -8.11
N LYS A 57 8.07 3.85 -8.22
CA LYS A 57 7.95 2.56 -7.53
C LYS A 57 7.91 2.70 -6.01
N GLU A 58 8.70 3.61 -5.45
CA GLU A 58 8.72 3.88 -4.02
C GLU A 58 7.40 4.52 -3.56
N ARG A 59 6.91 5.53 -4.29
CA ARG A 59 5.63 6.18 -4.02
C ARG A 59 4.46 5.20 -4.13
N ASP A 60 4.44 4.41 -5.19
CA ASP A 60 3.36 3.44 -5.44
C ASP A 60 3.43 2.29 -4.42
N GLY A 61 4.64 1.84 -4.05
CA GLY A 61 4.85 0.88 -2.96
C GLY A 61 4.33 1.39 -1.61
N ALA A 62 4.63 2.63 -1.26
CA ALA A 62 4.10 3.26 -0.05
C ALA A 62 2.56 3.39 -0.08
N ARG A 63 1.99 3.76 -1.24
CA ARG A 63 0.54 3.83 -1.42
C ARG A 63 -0.13 2.48 -1.29
N ILE A 64 0.43 1.44 -1.91
CA ILE A 64 -0.08 0.07 -1.83
C ILE A 64 -0.03 -0.41 -0.37
N ALA A 65 1.10 -0.24 0.32
CA ALA A 65 1.22 -0.61 1.73
C ALA A 65 0.19 0.10 2.62
N GLY A 66 -0.06 1.40 2.37
CA GLY A 66 -1.10 2.15 3.08
C GLY A 66 -2.52 1.62 2.81
N LEU A 67 -2.83 1.28 1.56
CA LEU A 67 -4.13 0.70 1.19
C LEU A 67 -4.31 -0.72 1.78
N GLU A 68 -3.26 -1.54 1.78
CA GLU A 68 -3.27 -2.87 2.39
C GLU A 68 -3.50 -2.80 3.91
N ALA A 69 -2.85 -1.86 4.59
CA ALA A 69 -3.07 -1.62 6.01
C ALA A 69 -4.51 -1.16 6.30
N GLU A 70 -5.06 -0.29 5.45
CA GLU A 70 -6.45 0.18 5.58
C GLU A 70 -7.46 -0.95 5.36
N VAL A 71 -7.25 -1.80 4.34
CA VAL A 71 -8.09 -2.97 4.10
C VAL A 71 -8.04 -3.94 5.28
N ALA A 72 -6.87 -4.20 5.84
CA ALA A 72 -6.71 -5.05 7.02
C ALA A 72 -7.47 -4.48 8.23
N ARG A 73 -7.37 -3.15 8.45
CA ARG A 73 -8.08 -2.44 9.52
C ARG A 73 -9.59 -2.54 9.36
N LEU A 74 -10.11 -2.24 8.16
CA LEU A 74 -11.55 -2.29 7.87
C LEU A 74 -12.11 -3.72 7.97
N THR A 75 -11.33 -4.72 7.56
CA THR A 75 -11.72 -6.13 7.70
C THR A 75 -11.82 -6.53 9.17
N GLY A 76 -10.85 -6.11 10.00
CA GLY A 76 -10.93 -6.32 11.45
C GLY A 76 -12.14 -5.65 12.09
N GLN A 77 -12.50 -4.44 11.66
CA GLN A 77 -13.72 -3.77 12.13
C GLN A 77 -15.00 -4.51 11.74
N LEU A 78 -15.08 -5.04 10.51
CA LEU A 78 -16.22 -5.84 10.06
C LEU A 78 -16.38 -7.12 10.88
N ASP A 79 -15.29 -7.80 11.23
CA ASP A 79 -15.34 -9.00 12.07
C ASP A 79 -15.87 -8.69 13.47
N VAL A 80 -15.40 -7.60 14.09
CA VAL A 80 -15.88 -7.14 15.41
C VAL A 80 -17.37 -6.81 15.36
N GLN A 81 -17.80 -6.02 14.38
CA GLN A 81 -19.22 -5.68 14.19
C GLN A 81 -20.08 -6.91 13.91
N GLY A 82 -19.55 -7.90 13.19
CA GLY A 82 -20.22 -9.18 12.96
C GLY A 82 -20.49 -9.93 14.27
N LEU A 83 -19.52 -9.97 15.17
CA LEU A 83 -19.66 -10.58 16.50
C LEU A 83 -20.65 -9.81 17.38
N GLU A 84 -20.63 -8.48 17.35
CA GLU A 84 -21.58 -7.64 18.09
C GLU A 84 -23.02 -7.83 17.59
N MET A 85 -23.22 -7.86 16.27
CA MET A 85 -24.52 -8.13 15.67
C MET A 85 -25.05 -9.52 16.07
N GLN A 86 -24.18 -10.54 16.15
CA GLN A 86 -24.57 -11.87 16.63
C GLN A 86 -24.99 -11.84 18.10
N ARG A 87 -24.25 -11.13 18.97
CA ARG A 87 -24.60 -10.95 20.39
C ARG A 87 -25.93 -10.23 20.56
N LEU A 88 -26.18 -9.17 19.80
CA LEU A 88 -27.43 -8.41 19.82
C LEU A 88 -28.62 -9.28 19.37
N ARG A 89 -28.44 -10.09 18.33
CA ARG A 89 -29.47 -11.05 17.88
C ARG A 89 -29.77 -12.08 18.97
N GLN A 90 -28.76 -12.63 19.60
CA GLN A 90 -28.94 -13.60 20.70
C GLN A 90 -29.68 -12.98 21.89
N SER A 91 -29.27 -11.77 22.31
CA SER A 91 -29.95 -11.01 23.37
C SER A 91 -31.42 -10.72 23.02
N THR A 92 -31.71 -10.36 21.76
CA THR A 92 -33.08 -10.13 21.28
C THR A 92 -33.93 -11.40 21.33
N ILE A 93 -33.36 -12.56 20.97
CA ILE A 93 -34.05 -13.86 21.08
C ILE A 93 -34.37 -14.17 22.55
N GLN A 94 -33.38 -14.04 23.44
CA GLN A 94 -33.54 -14.28 24.87
C GLN A 94 -34.62 -13.37 25.47
N LEU A 95 -34.61 -12.06 25.14
CA LEU A 95 -35.63 -11.12 25.61
C LEU A 95 -37.04 -11.52 25.14
N ARG A 96 -37.18 -11.95 23.88
CA ARG A 96 -38.48 -12.43 23.35
C ARG A 96 -38.96 -13.69 24.06
N GLU A 97 -38.06 -14.63 24.35
CA GLU A 97 -38.38 -15.83 25.12
C GLU A 97 -38.80 -15.48 26.55
N HIS A 98 -38.09 -14.57 27.22
CA HIS A 98 -38.46 -14.09 28.55
C HIS A 98 -39.82 -13.39 28.57
N LEU A 99 -40.10 -12.51 27.60
CA LEU A 99 -41.40 -11.86 27.47
C LEU A 99 -42.53 -12.85 27.15
N ARG A 100 -42.23 -13.97 26.49
CA ARG A 100 -43.19 -15.05 26.26
C ARG A 100 -43.47 -15.81 27.54
N ALA A 101 -42.42 -16.24 28.25
CA ALA A 101 -42.56 -16.96 29.52
C ALA A 101 -43.31 -16.13 30.58
N LEU A 102 -43.03 -14.82 30.66
CA LEU A 102 -43.74 -13.91 31.56
C LEU A 102 -45.24 -13.82 31.22
N ARG A 103 -45.58 -13.74 29.93
CA ARG A 103 -46.99 -13.72 29.48
C ARG A 103 -47.70 -15.03 29.80
N GLU A 104 -47.09 -16.18 29.51
CA GLU A 104 -47.65 -17.50 29.84
C GLU A 104 -47.86 -17.68 31.37
N ALA A 105 -46.94 -17.17 32.18
CA ALA A 105 -47.05 -17.19 33.64
C ALA A 105 -48.14 -16.24 34.18
N GLN A 106 -48.31 -15.07 33.56
CA GLN A 106 -49.40 -14.15 33.89
C GLN A 106 -50.77 -14.71 33.49
N GLU A 107 -50.89 -15.31 32.30
CA GLU A 107 -52.12 -15.93 31.80
C GLU A 107 -52.55 -17.14 32.64
N SER A 108 -51.61 -17.91 33.16
CA SER A 108 -51.88 -19.05 34.05
C SER A 108 -52.17 -18.66 35.50
N GLY A 109 -52.06 -17.38 35.86
CA GLY A 109 -52.24 -16.90 37.23
C GLY A 109 -51.16 -17.40 38.22
N LEU A 110 -50.10 -18.02 37.70
CA LEU A 110 -48.98 -18.62 38.43
C LEU A 110 -47.73 -17.73 38.33
N ALA A 111 -47.88 -16.43 38.59
CA ALA A 111 -46.76 -15.50 38.64
C ALA A 111 -45.90 -15.77 39.89
N GLU A 112 -45.05 -16.80 39.80
CA GLU A 112 -44.09 -17.16 40.83
C GLU A 112 -43.02 -16.07 40.99
N PRO A 113 -42.75 -15.56 42.21
CA PRO A 113 -41.75 -14.51 42.46
C PRO A 113 -40.36 -14.83 41.91
N GLY A 114 -40.01 -16.12 41.81
CA GLY A 114 -38.75 -16.58 41.22
C GLY A 114 -38.61 -16.30 39.72
N GLN A 115 -39.72 -16.23 38.96
CA GLN A 115 -39.67 -15.89 37.54
C GLN A 115 -39.42 -14.40 37.31
N LEU A 116 -39.99 -13.54 38.16
CA LEU A 116 -39.72 -12.11 38.15
C LEU A 116 -38.24 -11.82 38.41
N ASN A 117 -37.65 -12.51 39.41
CA ASN A 117 -36.21 -12.38 39.70
C ASN A 117 -35.33 -12.86 38.54
N LYS A 118 -35.70 -13.95 37.85
CA LYS A 118 -34.99 -14.41 36.65
C LYS A 118 -35.10 -13.43 35.49
N ALA A 119 -36.29 -12.86 35.26
CA ALA A 119 -36.50 -11.83 34.24
C ALA A 119 -35.68 -10.57 34.54
N MET A 120 -35.66 -10.12 35.79
CA MET A 120 -34.89 -8.96 36.23
C MET A 120 -33.37 -9.20 36.14
N GLN A 121 -32.90 -10.43 36.42
CA GLN A 121 -31.49 -10.81 36.19
C GLN A 121 -31.13 -10.78 34.70
N ALA A 122 -31.98 -11.36 33.84
CA ALA A 122 -31.77 -11.33 32.39
C ALA A 122 -31.76 -9.90 31.82
N GLU A 123 -32.63 -9.03 32.32
CA GLU A 123 -32.66 -7.61 31.94
C GLU A 123 -31.40 -6.87 32.39
N LEU A 124 -30.92 -7.10 33.61
CA LEU A 124 -29.65 -6.55 34.09
C LEU A 124 -28.45 -7.04 33.27
N GLU A 125 -28.43 -8.30 32.87
CA GLU A 125 -27.38 -8.85 31.99
C GLU A 125 -27.45 -8.23 30.59
N ALA A 126 -28.65 -8.07 30.03
CA ALA A 126 -28.85 -7.41 28.74
C ALA A 126 -28.41 -5.93 28.77
N LEU A 127 -28.76 -5.18 29.83
CA LEU A 127 -28.33 -3.79 30.02
C LEU A 127 -26.82 -3.66 30.18
N ARG A 128 -26.18 -4.59 30.91
CA ARG A 128 -24.72 -4.62 31.04
C ARG A 128 -24.04 -4.92 29.71
N ALA A 129 -24.57 -5.87 28.94
CA ALA A 129 -24.05 -6.20 27.61
C ALA A 129 -24.20 -5.01 26.64
N ALA A 130 -25.36 -4.36 26.62
CA ALA A 130 -25.59 -3.15 25.83
C ALA A 130 -24.60 -2.04 26.19
N ARG A 131 -24.46 -1.73 27.49
CA ARG A 131 -23.52 -0.72 27.97
C ARG A 131 -22.06 -1.06 27.62
N SER A 132 -21.69 -2.34 27.63
CA SER A 132 -20.34 -2.75 27.22
C SER A 132 -20.10 -2.57 25.72
N SER A 133 -21.13 -2.78 24.89
CA SER A 133 -21.08 -2.52 23.45
C SER A 133 -20.95 -1.02 23.18
N GLU A 134 -21.78 -0.20 23.83
CA GLU A 134 -21.73 1.26 23.71
C GLU A 134 -20.36 1.83 24.10
N LEU A 135 -19.73 1.30 25.16
CA LEU A 135 -18.37 1.71 25.56
C LEU A 135 -17.32 1.29 24.51
N ALA A 136 -17.41 0.09 23.95
CA ALA A 136 -16.50 -0.36 22.89
C ALA A 136 -16.64 0.49 21.61
N GLU A 137 -17.87 0.85 21.24
CA GLU A 137 -18.14 1.77 20.13
C GLU A 137 -17.59 3.17 20.42
N MET A 138 -17.78 3.70 21.63
CA MET A 138 -17.20 4.98 22.04
C MET A 138 -15.66 4.97 22.00
N ASP A 139 -15.02 3.90 22.48
CA ASP A 139 -13.57 3.74 22.43
C ASP A 139 -13.06 3.68 20.99
N ALA A 140 -13.78 2.99 20.09
CA ALA A 140 -13.47 2.98 18.67
C ALA A 140 -13.59 4.38 18.04
N ILE A 141 -14.67 5.12 18.35
CA ILE A 141 -14.84 6.51 17.89
C ILE A 141 -13.71 7.40 18.42
N LEU A 142 -13.34 7.28 19.69
CA LEU A 142 -12.24 8.05 20.28
C LEU A 142 -10.89 7.71 19.62
N ALA A 143 -10.64 6.45 19.31
CA ALA A 143 -9.44 6.02 18.59
C ALA A 143 -9.34 6.64 17.19
N GLU A 144 -10.46 6.82 16.49
CA GLU A 144 -10.54 7.49 15.18
C GLU A 144 -10.46 9.03 15.28
N LEU A 145 -11.05 9.62 16.32
CA LEU A 145 -11.03 11.08 16.52
C LEU A 145 -9.68 11.61 17.02
N THR A 146 -8.94 10.83 17.81
CA THR A 146 -7.61 11.19 18.35
C THR A 146 -6.61 11.61 17.26
N PRO A 147 -6.41 10.86 16.16
CA PRO A 147 -5.52 11.27 15.08
C PRO A 147 -6.03 12.51 14.34
N LEU A 148 -7.36 12.69 14.19
CA LEU A 148 -7.93 13.88 13.54
C LEU A 148 -7.74 15.15 14.37
N LEU A 149 -7.90 15.05 15.69
CA LEU A 149 -7.68 16.17 16.63
C LEU A 149 -6.20 16.54 16.72
N SER A 150 -5.30 15.55 16.76
CA SER A 150 -3.85 15.81 16.77
C SER A 150 -3.38 16.40 15.43
N ALA A 151 -3.90 15.96 14.29
CA ALA A 151 -3.65 16.58 12.99
C ALA A 151 -4.18 18.02 12.90
N ALA A 152 -5.33 18.31 13.52
CA ALA A 152 -5.89 19.67 13.56
C ALA A 152 -5.15 20.63 14.52
N THR A 153 -4.50 20.09 15.55
CA THR A 153 -3.77 20.87 16.56
C THR A 153 -2.27 21.02 16.23
N SER A 154 -1.76 20.19 15.31
CA SER A 154 -0.42 20.35 14.76
C SER A 154 -0.40 21.59 13.84
N PRO A 155 0.42 22.62 14.13
CA PRO A 155 0.54 23.77 13.25
C PRO A 155 0.95 23.27 11.86
N GLN A 156 0.27 23.77 10.82
CA GLN A 156 0.69 23.60 9.44
C GLN A 156 2.00 24.38 9.22
N GLU A 157 3.11 23.89 9.76
CA GLU A 157 4.45 24.25 9.28
C GLU A 157 4.67 23.47 7.97
N GLU A 158 5.11 24.17 6.91
CA GLU A 158 5.32 23.69 5.53
C GLU A 158 4.12 23.75 4.54
N ARG A 159 3.37 24.85 4.55
CA ARG A 159 2.75 25.40 3.31
C ARG A 159 3.21 26.83 3.01
N ALA A 160 4.47 27.12 3.33
CA ALA A 160 5.19 28.30 2.86
C ALA A 160 6.47 27.81 2.16
N ASP A 161 6.30 27.27 0.95
CA ASP A 161 7.28 27.33 -0.15
C ASP A 161 6.76 26.49 -1.34
N ALA A 162 5.90 27.13 -2.15
CA ALA A 162 5.70 26.87 -3.58
C ALA A 162 4.84 27.99 -4.19
#